data_AF-A0A9P4PL54-F1
#
_entry.id   AF-A0A9P4PL54-F1
#
_cell.length_a   1.000
_cell.length_b   1.000
_cell.length_c   1.000
_cell.angle_alpha   90.00
_cell.angle_beta   90.00
_cell.angle_gamma   90.00
#
_symmetry.space_group_name_H-M   'P 1'
#
loop_
_entity.id
_entity.type
_entity.pdbx_description
1 polymer ?
#
loop_
_entity_poly.entity_id
_entity_poly.type
_entity_poly.pdbx_seq_one_letter_code
_entity_poly.pdbx_strand_id
1 'polypeptide(L)'
;MPPPTTEWLAEQYHSGRFNLLNAHHHILSDREHETLSNGFNSLATEASGDSRLERTLLVTHIQSQLPLGFPHIFADLVYRVLAYHSTAPFYKSPTTALPESLSLQDTQRALAWLLPGRHLSMATIGNHGRMRTRADHRRLLFQSLANRSVPTADNPANETARRRYAHRNAFDMEHVKRGYGVLEEYASINRDDDGDEMYHDLLDVLQNNVPDNYPYGSKRDDLRPLAKELRADFAFHELAVARGELSDLARALLALQFETNQTTLKPGDLEYLDEAVASVMATFVCDESDVQAAYPTAGDLIAWPAFDQGLKQIPHIFDPVYRVLNDVLLNGEIDGETIPSAYGIPPELHSQDQPHILSLGFMTLTAAILPPLIDWDALHTVLRWRRDSAELPSSHALWTHIRTSVPSPDADPPASILAFTGRIRGSGARFTGGVLSAADYDANDGRDRMYSVYVFRLEPEVQCKKLVGQEWRVGPSGELVFDGTSLAEWRMDVEGLTVGMEGEVVVEIEGMEVWKDG
;
A
#
# COMPACT_ATOMS: atom_id res chain seq x y z
N MET A 1 -21.33 27.71 -26.64
CA MET A 1 -20.73 27.48 -27.98
C MET A 1 -20.97 26.03 -28.35
N PRO A 2 -20.95 25.63 -29.64
CA PRO A 2 -20.91 24.21 -29.98
C PRO A 2 -19.64 23.56 -29.37
N PRO A 3 -19.69 22.27 -29.02
CA PRO A 3 -18.49 21.54 -28.60
C PRO A 3 -17.46 21.51 -29.74
N PRO A 4 -16.16 21.36 -29.42
CA PRO A 4 -15.11 21.26 -30.43
C PRO A 4 -15.35 20.05 -31.35
N THR A 5 -15.05 20.21 -32.64
CA THR A 5 -15.10 19.08 -33.58
C THR A 5 -13.83 18.23 -33.45
N THR A 6 -13.89 16.98 -33.92
CA THR A 6 -12.72 16.09 -33.94
C THR A 6 -11.56 16.69 -34.73
N GLU A 7 -11.84 17.31 -35.88
CA GLU A 7 -10.80 17.95 -36.70
C GLU A 7 -10.12 19.11 -35.96
N TRP A 8 -10.89 19.90 -35.22
CA TRP A 8 -10.34 21.00 -34.42
C TRP A 8 -9.45 20.47 -33.29
N LEU A 9 -9.87 19.41 -32.59
CA LEU A 9 -9.08 18.78 -31.53
C LEU A 9 -7.75 18.24 -32.07
N ALA A 10 -7.78 17.52 -33.19
CA ALA A 10 -6.58 17.02 -33.84
C ALA A 10 -5.64 18.15 -34.28
N GLU A 11 -6.17 19.24 -34.85
CA GLU A 11 -5.39 20.42 -35.23
C GLU A 11 -4.71 21.06 -34.01
N GLN A 12 -5.44 21.24 -32.90
CA GLN A 12 -4.86 21.80 -31.67
C GLN A 12 -3.79 20.87 -31.06
N TYR A 13 -4.02 19.56 -31.09
CA TYR A 13 -3.05 18.57 -30.61
C TYR A 13 -1.76 18.59 -31.44
N HIS A 14 -1.86 18.47 -32.77
CA HIS A 14 -0.69 18.44 -33.65
C HIS A 14 0.06 19.79 -33.74
N SER A 15 -0.60 20.90 -33.44
CA SER A 15 0.06 22.20 -33.31
C SER A 15 0.83 22.38 -31.99
N GLY A 16 0.82 21.37 -31.10
CA GLY A 16 1.54 21.39 -29.82
C GLY A 16 0.90 22.30 -28.77
N ARG A 17 -0.35 22.73 -28.97
CA ARG A 17 -1.06 23.62 -28.04
C ARG A 17 -1.55 22.92 -26.79
N PHE A 18 -1.76 21.60 -26.86
CA PHE A 18 -1.94 20.77 -25.67
C PHE A 18 -0.58 20.60 -24.98
N ASN A 19 -0.41 21.19 -23.80
CA ASN A 19 0.85 21.11 -23.06
C ASN A 19 0.95 19.84 -22.20
N LEU A 20 0.89 18.67 -22.85
CA LEU A 20 0.81 17.38 -22.17
C LEU A 20 2.12 17.01 -21.45
N LEU A 21 3.23 17.66 -21.81
CA LEU A 21 4.51 17.46 -21.16
C LEU A 21 4.64 18.20 -19.83
N ASN A 22 3.98 19.36 -19.67
CA ASN A 22 3.96 20.12 -18.41
C ASN A 22 2.65 19.95 -17.62
N ALA A 23 1.84 18.95 -17.98
CA ALA A 23 0.51 18.69 -17.43
C ALA A 23 0.41 18.62 -15.90
N HIS A 24 1.54 18.41 -15.24
CA HIS A 24 1.62 18.13 -13.82
C HIS A 24 2.52 19.11 -13.06
N HIS A 25 2.99 20.18 -13.69
CA HIS A 25 3.87 21.15 -13.02
C HIS A 25 3.18 21.80 -11.81
N HIS A 26 1.86 21.95 -11.79
CA HIS A 26 1.18 22.57 -10.63
C HIS A 26 0.88 21.58 -9.49
N ILE A 27 1.21 20.29 -9.64
CA ILE A 27 0.91 19.25 -8.66
C ILE A 27 1.93 19.23 -7.52
N LEU A 28 3.19 19.55 -7.82
CA LEU A 28 4.23 19.72 -6.83
C LEU A 28 4.23 21.19 -6.36
N SER A 29 4.53 21.40 -5.10
CA SER A 29 4.73 22.73 -4.52
C SER A 29 6.03 23.37 -5.02
N ASP A 30 6.15 24.70 -4.92
CA ASP A 30 7.37 25.42 -5.29
C ASP A 30 8.62 24.89 -4.57
N ARG A 31 8.47 24.52 -3.29
CA ARG A 31 9.54 23.90 -2.49
C ARG A 31 9.94 22.54 -3.06
N GLU A 32 8.97 21.69 -3.39
CA GLU A 32 9.25 20.38 -4.01
C GLU A 32 9.95 20.54 -5.37
N HIS A 33 9.58 21.53 -6.17
CA HIS A 33 10.26 21.83 -7.43
C HIS A 33 11.71 22.24 -7.23
N GLU A 34 11.99 23.10 -6.25
CA GLU A 34 13.36 23.53 -5.93
C GLU A 34 14.22 22.36 -5.48
N THR A 35 13.74 21.60 -4.49
CA THR A 35 14.48 20.46 -3.95
C THR A 35 14.67 19.38 -5.00
N LEU A 36 13.66 19.08 -5.82
CA LEU A 36 13.78 18.16 -6.95
C LEU A 36 14.80 18.62 -7.98
N SER A 37 14.81 19.91 -8.33
CA SER A 37 15.78 20.45 -9.30
C SER A 37 17.20 20.30 -8.77
N ASN A 38 17.42 20.53 -7.48
CA ASN A 38 18.71 20.35 -6.83
C ASN A 38 19.13 18.87 -6.81
N GLY A 39 18.25 17.98 -6.37
CA GLY A 39 18.50 16.54 -6.34
C GLY A 39 18.78 15.97 -7.75
N PHE A 40 17.95 16.33 -8.73
CA PHE A 40 18.13 15.98 -10.13
C PHE A 40 19.50 16.45 -10.66
N ASN A 41 19.84 17.73 -10.50
CA ASN A 41 21.10 18.28 -11.02
C ASN A 41 22.34 17.67 -10.35
N SER A 42 22.21 17.17 -9.11
CA SER A 42 23.31 16.49 -8.42
C SER A 42 23.66 15.11 -9.00
N LEU A 43 22.69 14.47 -9.68
CA LEU A 43 22.81 13.11 -10.21
C LEU A 43 22.81 13.06 -11.75
N ALA A 44 22.28 14.10 -12.40
CA ALA A 44 22.13 14.15 -13.84
C ALA A 44 23.47 14.35 -14.55
N THR A 45 23.58 13.74 -15.72
CA THR A 45 24.70 13.93 -16.65
C THR A 45 24.25 14.74 -17.85
N GLU A 46 25.11 15.63 -18.34
CA GLU A 46 24.86 16.34 -19.59
C GLU A 46 25.09 15.39 -20.78
N ALA A 47 24.01 15.09 -21.51
CA ALA A 47 24.09 14.33 -22.76
C ALA A 47 23.44 15.17 -23.87
N SER A 48 24.20 15.51 -24.90
CA SER A 48 23.72 16.28 -26.06
C SER A 48 23.14 17.67 -25.73
N GLY A 49 23.60 18.30 -24.64
CA GLY A 49 23.15 19.63 -24.21
C GLY A 49 21.94 19.64 -23.26
N ASP A 50 21.37 18.47 -22.97
CA ASP A 50 20.28 18.31 -22.01
C ASP A 50 20.76 17.48 -20.81
N SER A 51 20.49 17.96 -19.59
CA SER A 51 20.74 17.20 -18.37
C SER A 51 19.74 16.06 -18.23
N ARG A 52 20.22 14.82 -18.03
CA ARG A 52 19.38 13.62 -17.92
C ARG A 52 19.86 12.72 -16.77
N LEU A 53 18.92 12.09 -16.08
CA LEU A 53 19.18 11.00 -15.13
C LEU A 53 19.25 9.68 -15.88
N GLU A 54 20.45 9.12 -16.03
CA GLU A 54 20.64 7.79 -16.63
C GLU A 54 20.27 6.68 -15.65
N ARG A 55 19.61 5.62 -16.14
CA ARG A 55 19.23 4.43 -15.36
C ARG A 55 20.38 3.89 -14.54
N THR A 56 21.51 3.61 -15.18
CA THR A 56 22.68 3.00 -14.53
C THR A 56 23.19 3.85 -13.37
N LEU A 57 23.23 5.17 -13.52
CA LEU A 57 23.70 6.09 -12.50
C LEU A 57 22.72 6.18 -11.33
N LEU A 58 21.42 6.34 -11.60
CA LEU A 58 20.42 6.41 -10.54
C LEU A 58 20.32 5.09 -9.77
N VAL A 59 20.31 3.95 -10.46
CA VAL A 59 20.28 2.61 -9.84
C VAL A 59 21.52 2.40 -8.97
N THR A 60 22.71 2.76 -9.48
CA THR A 60 23.96 2.65 -8.69
C THR A 60 23.93 3.55 -7.47
N HIS A 61 23.43 4.78 -7.62
CA HIS A 61 23.32 5.73 -6.52
C HIS A 61 22.36 5.23 -5.43
N ILE A 62 21.14 4.82 -5.80
CA ILE A 62 20.17 4.22 -4.86
C ILE A 62 20.83 3.02 -4.16
N GLN A 63 21.41 2.09 -4.93
CA GLN A 63 22.05 0.90 -4.37
C GLN A 63 23.17 1.24 -3.37
N SER A 64 23.92 2.32 -3.61
CA SER A 64 25.01 2.75 -2.72
C SER A 64 24.51 3.28 -1.36
N GLN A 65 23.24 3.65 -1.27
CA GLN A 65 22.59 4.06 -0.03
C GLN A 65 21.94 2.89 0.72
N LEU A 66 21.74 1.76 0.04
CA LEU A 66 21.19 0.55 0.64
C LEU A 66 22.30 -0.23 1.36
N PRO A 67 21.96 -1.07 2.35
CA PRO A 67 22.93 -1.92 3.02
C PRO A 67 23.73 -2.82 2.08
N LEU A 68 25.00 -3.06 2.43
CA LEU A 68 25.89 -3.91 1.65
C LEU A 68 25.27 -5.31 1.53
N GLY A 69 25.21 -5.86 0.32
CA GLY A 69 24.58 -7.17 0.05
C GLY A 69 23.08 -7.12 -0.22
N PHE A 70 22.45 -5.92 -0.17
CA PHE A 70 21.04 -5.75 -0.47
C PHE A 70 20.70 -6.08 -1.94
N PRO A 71 19.57 -6.75 -2.24
CA PRO A 71 19.20 -7.12 -3.61
C PRO A 71 19.14 -5.95 -4.59
N HIS A 72 19.90 -6.07 -5.70
CA HIS A 72 19.93 -5.08 -6.78
C HIS A 72 18.58 -4.81 -7.45
N ILE A 73 17.64 -5.76 -7.33
CA ILE A 73 16.31 -5.66 -7.93
C ILE A 73 15.54 -4.43 -7.42
N PHE A 74 15.74 -4.01 -6.17
CA PHE A 74 14.99 -2.89 -5.61
C PHE A 74 15.33 -1.56 -6.29
N ALA A 75 16.62 -1.23 -6.41
CA ALA A 75 17.05 0.00 -7.06
C ALA A 75 16.60 0.06 -8.53
N ASP A 76 16.67 -1.08 -9.23
CA ASP A 76 16.19 -1.19 -10.60
C ASP A 76 14.69 -0.97 -10.72
N LEU A 77 13.94 -1.52 -9.75
CA LEU A 77 12.50 -1.40 -9.69
C LEU A 77 12.06 0.03 -9.35
N VAL A 78 12.75 0.74 -8.45
CA VAL A 78 12.50 2.16 -8.19
C VAL A 78 12.66 2.97 -9.48
N TYR A 79 13.73 2.73 -10.25
CA TYR A 79 13.90 3.36 -11.56
C TYR A 79 12.76 3.00 -12.52
N ARG A 80 12.39 1.71 -12.62
CA ARG A 80 11.30 1.24 -13.46
C ARG A 80 9.98 1.94 -13.14
N VAL A 81 9.65 2.07 -11.86
CA VAL A 81 8.42 2.73 -11.40
C VAL A 81 8.42 4.20 -11.82
N LEU A 82 9.54 4.91 -11.61
CA LEU A 82 9.71 6.30 -12.09
C LEU A 82 9.57 6.39 -13.62
N ALA A 83 10.27 5.54 -14.37
CA ALA A 83 10.29 5.57 -15.83
C ALA A 83 8.93 5.19 -16.44
N TYR A 84 8.14 4.34 -15.76
CA TYR A 84 6.77 4.07 -16.16
C TYR A 84 5.90 5.32 -15.95
N HIS A 85 5.90 5.90 -14.76
CA HIS A 85 5.09 7.08 -14.45
C HIS A 85 5.52 8.33 -15.21
N SER A 86 6.77 8.41 -15.66
CA SER A 86 7.22 9.46 -16.57
C SER A 86 6.58 9.36 -17.95
N THR A 87 5.86 8.28 -18.28
CA THR A 87 5.13 8.15 -19.55
C THR A 87 3.61 8.32 -19.39
N ALA A 88 3.10 8.37 -18.16
CA ALA A 88 1.67 8.52 -17.89
C ALA A 88 1.13 9.87 -18.42
N PRO A 89 -0.11 9.91 -18.94
CA PRO A 89 -1.07 8.80 -19.12
C PRO A 89 -0.90 8.06 -20.47
N PHE A 90 0.16 8.34 -21.23
CA PHE A 90 0.49 7.68 -22.51
C PHE A 90 1.21 6.37 -22.26
N TYR A 91 0.50 5.46 -21.60
CA TYR A 91 1.03 4.20 -21.12
C TYR A 91 1.62 3.37 -22.26
N LYS A 92 2.83 2.88 -22.03
CA LYS A 92 3.48 1.92 -22.93
C LYS A 92 3.14 0.51 -22.49
N SER A 93 2.96 -0.39 -23.45
CA SER A 93 2.77 -1.82 -23.16
C SER A 93 3.88 -2.33 -22.24
N PRO A 94 3.58 -3.23 -21.28
CA PRO A 94 4.59 -3.80 -20.36
C PRO A 94 5.79 -4.44 -21.06
N THR A 95 5.66 -4.82 -22.33
CA THR A 95 6.72 -5.41 -23.15
C THR A 95 7.58 -4.38 -23.89
N THR A 96 7.15 -3.12 -23.92
CA THR A 96 7.90 -2.01 -24.53
C THR A 96 9.01 -1.56 -23.59
N ALA A 97 10.21 -1.34 -24.14
CA ALA A 97 11.32 -0.81 -23.37
C ALA A 97 10.99 0.57 -22.78
N LEU A 98 11.20 0.71 -21.47
CA LEU A 98 11.09 1.98 -20.77
C LEU A 98 12.28 2.90 -21.14
N PRO A 99 12.17 4.22 -20.94
CA PRO A 99 13.28 5.12 -21.16
C PRO A 99 14.50 4.74 -20.32
N GLU A 100 15.69 4.73 -20.93
CA GLU A 100 16.98 4.52 -20.23
C GLU A 100 17.52 5.79 -19.55
N SER A 101 16.88 6.93 -19.80
CA SER A 101 17.16 8.17 -19.06
C SER A 101 15.95 9.10 -18.98
N LEU A 102 15.87 9.86 -17.90
CA LEU A 102 14.78 10.78 -17.60
C LEU A 102 15.26 12.24 -17.60
N SER A 103 14.50 13.13 -18.22
CA SER A 103 14.68 14.59 -18.04
C SER A 103 14.11 15.06 -16.69
N LEU A 104 14.36 16.32 -16.33
CA LEU A 104 13.75 16.92 -15.12
C LEU A 104 12.22 16.91 -15.20
N GLN A 105 11.66 17.22 -16.38
CA GLN A 105 10.21 17.21 -16.61
C GLN A 105 9.64 15.78 -16.53
N ASP A 106 10.36 14.79 -17.05
CA ASP A 106 9.98 13.38 -16.91
C ASP A 106 9.91 12.96 -15.45
N THR A 107 10.89 13.39 -14.65
CA THR A 107 10.99 13.08 -13.22
C THR A 107 9.89 13.78 -12.42
N GLN A 108 9.62 15.06 -12.71
CA GLN A 108 8.51 15.82 -12.12
C GLN A 108 7.16 15.14 -12.36
N ARG A 109 6.90 14.76 -13.62
CA ARG A 109 5.69 14.02 -13.99
C ARG A 109 5.61 12.68 -13.27
N ALA A 110 6.71 11.93 -13.23
CA ALA A 110 6.74 10.64 -12.53
C ALA A 110 6.35 10.78 -11.07
N LEU A 111 6.95 11.74 -10.35
CA LEU A 111 6.66 11.98 -8.93
C LEU A 111 5.23 12.48 -8.69
N ALA A 112 4.68 13.30 -9.59
CA ALA A 112 3.28 13.74 -9.47
C ALA A 112 2.30 12.56 -9.48
N TRP A 113 2.56 11.53 -10.31
CA TRP A 113 1.73 10.32 -10.38
C TRP A 113 2.02 9.33 -9.26
N LEU A 114 3.28 9.23 -8.84
CA LEU A 114 3.76 8.20 -7.93
C LEU A 114 3.68 8.57 -6.45
N LEU A 115 3.83 9.84 -6.09
CA LEU A 115 3.85 10.23 -4.68
C LEU A 115 2.42 10.17 -4.10
N PRO A 116 2.25 9.54 -2.92
CA PRO A 116 0.96 9.46 -2.25
C PRO A 116 0.24 10.82 -2.13
N GLY A 117 -1.05 10.81 -2.45
CA GLY A 117 -1.94 11.97 -2.34
C GLY A 117 -1.80 13.00 -3.47
N ARG A 118 -0.70 13.00 -4.23
CA ARG A 118 -0.50 13.92 -5.37
C ARG A 118 -1.42 13.61 -6.53
N HIS A 119 -1.76 12.34 -6.73
CA HIS A 119 -2.75 11.92 -7.71
C HIS A 119 -4.13 12.54 -7.45
N LEU A 120 -4.49 12.83 -6.19
CA LEU A 120 -5.76 13.49 -5.84
C LEU A 120 -5.83 14.90 -6.43
N SER A 121 -4.72 15.64 -6.45
CA SER A 121 -4.64 16.98 -7.01
C SER A 121 -4.85 16.99 -8.53
N MET A 122 -4.60 15.87 -9.22
CA MET A 122 -4.89 15.74 -10.65
C MET A 122 -6.39 15.74 -10.98
N ALA A 123 -7.26 15.50 -9.98
CA ALA A 123 -8.70 15.43 -10.14
C ALA A 123 -9.44 16.79 -10.02
N THR A 124 -8.71 17.91 -9.84
CA THR A 124 -9.31 19.10 -9.20
C THR A 124 -9.94 20.14 -10.12
N ILE A 125 -10.04 19.93 -11.44
CA ILE A 125 -10.64 20.94 -12.33
C ILE A 125 -12.15 20.68 -12.58
N GLY A 126 -12.96 20.99 -11.56
CA GLY A 126 -14.40 21.22 -11.67
C GLY A 126 -15.33 20.00 -11.60
N ASN A 127 -16.64 20.26 -11.72
CA ASN A 127 -17.73 19.27 -11.54
C ASN A 127 -17.79 18.14 -12.59
N HIS A 128 -16.79 18.03 -13.46
CA HIS A 128 -16.74 17.13 -14.61
C HIS A 128 -15.51 16.21 -14.62
N GLY A 129 -14.63 16.30 -13.61
CA GLY A 129 -13.51 15.38 -13.41
C GLY A 129 -13.92 14.12 -12.64
N ARG A 130 -13.10 13.08 -12.76
CA ARG A 130 -13.21 11.84 -11.97
C ARG A 130 -12.58 12.07 -10.60
N MET A 131 -13.31 11.78 -9.51
CA MET A 131 -12.72 11.79 -8.18
C MET A 131 -11.76 10.61 -8.06
N ARG A 132 -10.50 10.87 -7.68
CA ARG A 132 -9.49 9.84 -7.49
C ARG A 132 -9.51 9.31 -6.07
N THR A 133 -9.26 8.01 -5.92
CA THR A 133 -9.31 7.31 -4.63
C THR A 133 -7.97 6.68 -4.28
N ARG A 134 -7.88 6.01 -3.12
CA ARG A 134 -6.69 5.21 -2.77
C ARG A 134 -6.52 4.01 -3.72
N ALA A 135 -7.61 3.52 -4.33
CA ALA A 135 -7.54 2.48 -5.35
C ALA A 135 -6.80 2.93 -6.62
N ASP A 136 -6.90 4.21 -6.98
CA ASP A 136 -6.12 4.75 -8.10
C ASP A 136 -4.62 4.74 -7.82
N HIS A 137 -4.21 5.03 -6.59
CA HIS A 137 -2.80 4.96 -6.19
C HIS A 137 -2.26 3.53 -6.28
N ARG A 138 -2.98 2.57 -5.72
CA ARG A 138 -2.64 1.14 -5.82
C ARG A 138 -2.60 0.66 -7.27
N ARG A 139 -3.51 1.15 -8.10
CA ARG A 139 -3.54 0.86 -9.54
C ARG A 139 -2.29 1.38 -10.24
N LEU A 140 -1.88 2.61 -9.95
CA LEU A 140 -0.68 3.22 -10.53
C LEU A 140 0.57 2.41 -10.16
N LEU A 141 0.70 1.98 -8.90
CA LEU A 141 1.74 1.04 -8.49
C LEU A 141 1.68 -0.27 -9.27
N PHE A 142 0.52 -0.93 -9.32
CA PHE A 142 0.34 -2.18 -10.06
C PHE A 142 0.77 -2.07 -11.53
N GLN A 143 0.33 -1.00 -12.20
CA GLN A 143 0.66 -0.72 -13.59
C GLN A 143 2.17 -0.56 -13.80
N SER A 144 2.85 0.15 -12.89
CA SER A 144 4.29 0.36 -12.97
C SER A 144 5.11 -0.92 -12.75
N LEU A 145 4.55 -1.87 -12.01
CA LEU A 145 5.14 -3.18 -11.72
C LEU A 145 4.79 -4.24 -12.76
N ALA A 146 3.71 -4.05 -13.52
CA ALA A 146 3.24 -5.01 -14.51
C ALA A 146 4.33 -5.24 -15.56
N ASN A 147 4.74 -6.51 -15.70
CA ASN A 147 5.80 -6.97 -16.60
C ASN A 147 5.30 -7.99 -17.64
N ARG A 148 4.00 -8.28 -17.61
CA ARG A 148 3.31 -9.17 -18.52
C ARG A 148 2.00 -8.52 -18.97
N SER A 149 1.61 -8.85 -20.19
CA SER A 149 0.25 -8.67 -20.68
C SER A 149 -0.30 -10.06 -21.00
N VAL A 150 -1.46 -10.37 -20.44
CA VAL A 150 -2.18 -11.62 -20.62
C VAL A 150 -3.50 -11.28 -21.30
N PRO A 151 -3.62 -11.54 -22.62
CA PRO A 151 -4.89 -11.35 -23.31
C PRO A 151 -5.96 -12.18 -22.64
N THR A 152 -7.06 -11.54 -22.27
CA THR A 152 -8.24 -12.25 -21.78
C THR A 152 -9.27 -12.38 -22.88
N ALA A 153 -9.99 -13.51 -22.91
CA ALA A 153 -11.06 -13.69 -23.86
C ALA A 153 -12.17 -12.65 -23.62
N ASP A 154 -12.62 -12.01 -24.70
CA ASP A 154 -13.77 -11.11 -24.68
C ASP A 154 -15.04 -11.89 -24.37
N ASN A 155 -15.48 -11.82 -23.12
CA ASN A 155 -16.69 -12.45 -22.62
C ASN A 155 -17.55 -11.38 -21.91
N PRO A 156 -18.85 -11.21 -22.29
CA PRO A 156 -19.75 -10.27 -21.63
C PRO A 156 -19.87 -10.43 -20.11
N ALA A 157 -19.76 -11.67 -19.59
CA ALA A 157 -19.78 -11.92 -18.16
C ALA A 157 -18.54 -11.34 -17.46
N ASN A 158 -17.37 -11.49 -18.08
CA ASN A 158 -16.12 -10.92 -17.57
C ASN A 158 -16.16 -9.39 -17.60
N GLU A 159 -16.71 -8.81 -18.67
CA GLU A 159 -16.88 -7.35 -18.76
C GLU A 159 -17.79 -6.80 -17.65
N THR A 160 -18.90 -7.48 -17.38
CA THR A 160 -19.82 -7.10 -16.29
C THR A 160 -19.12 -7.16 -14.93
N ALA A 161 -18.33 -8.21 -14.67
CA ALA A 161 -17.55 -8.34 -13.44
C ALA A 161 -16.49 -7.24 -13.31
N ARG A 162 -15.78 -6.92 -14.40
CA ARG A 162 -14.78 -5.83 -14.45
C ARG A 162 -15.40 -4.49 -14.11
N ARG A 163 -16.55 -4.16 -14.70
CA ARG A 163 -17.29 -2.92 -14.39
C ARG A 163 -17.72 -2.86 -12.93
N ARG A 164 -18.23 -3.97 -12.38
CA ARG A 164 -18.61 -4.04 -10.96
C ARG A 164 -17.40 -3.80 -10.05
N TYR A 165 -16.24 -4.37 -10.39
CA TYR A 165 -15.02 -4.19 -9.62
C TYR A 165 -14.49 -2.76 -9.69
N ALA A 166 -14.41 -2.17 -10.88
CA ALA A 166 -14.02 -0.77 -11.09
C ALA A 166 -14.93 0.20 -10.32
N HIS A 167 -16.24 -0.05 -10.37
CA HIS A 167 -17.24 0.69 -9.61
C HIS A 167 -17.02 0.57 -8.10
N ARG A 168 -16.82 -0.64 -7.57
CA ARG A 168 -16.51 -0.86 -6.13
C ARG A 168 -15.30 -0.04 -5.67
N ASN A 169 -14.24 -0.02 -6.48
CA ASN A 169 -13.01 0.72 -6.16
C ASN A 169 -13.17 2.25 -6.25
N ALA A 170 -14.13 2.74 -7.02
CA ALA A 170 -14.49 4.16 -7.05
C ALA A 170 -15.13 4.65 -5.74
N PHE A 171 -15.72 3.75 -4.95
CA PHE A 171 -16.29 4.04 -3.63
C PHE A 171 -15.34 3.76 -2.47
N ASP A 172 -14.08 3.40 -2.75
CA ASP A 172 -13.02 3.26 -1.73
C ASP A 172 -12.57 4.64 -1.22
N MET A 173 -13.52 5.39 -0.65
CA MET A 173 -13.37 6.78 -0.25
C MET A 173 -13.77 7.01 1.20
N GLU A 174 -12.86 7.65 1.94
CA GLU A 174 -13.10 8.09 3.31
C GLU A 174 -14.26 9.11 3.41
N HIS A 175 -14.49 9.91 2.34
CA HIS A 175 -15.59 10.87 2.26
C HIS A 175 -16.98 10.22 2.11
N VAL A 176 -17.09 9.05 1.48
CA VAL A 176 -18.33 8.24 1.42
C VAL A 176 -18.64 7.70 2.82
N LYS A 177 -17.62 7.24 3.55
CA LYS A 177 -17.73 6.79 4.95
C LYS A 177 -18.20 7.92 5.88
N ARG A 178 -17.87 9.18 5.58
CA ARG A 178 -18.29 10.38 6.36
C ARG A 178 -19.65 10.97 5.96
N GLY A 179 -20.42 10.30 5.11
CA GLY A 179 -21.81 10.69 4.81
C GLY A 179 -21.97 11.87 3.86
N TYR A 180 -20.90 12.31 3.18
CA TYR A 180 -21.04 13.23 2.06
C TYR A 180 -21.55 12.43 0.86
N GLY A 181 -22.72 12.81 0.32
CA GLY A 181 -23.31 12.16 -0.83
C GLY A 181 -22.39 12.27 -2.04
N VAL A 182 -21.65 11.20 -2.34
CA VAL A 182 -20.95 11.06 -3.60
C VAL A 182 -22.01 10.66 -4.62
N LEU A 183 -22.18 11.48 -5.67
CA LEU A 183 -23.07 11.12 -6.77
C LEU A 183 -22.52 9.84 -7.40
N GLU A 184 -23.34 8.79 -7.42
CA GLU A 184 -23.04 7.49 -8.05
C GLU A 184 -22.55 7.65 -9.50
N GLU A 185 -22.97 8.73 -10.14
CA GLU A 185 -22.54 9.21 -11.45
C GLU A 185 -21.03 9.48 -11.57
N TYR A 186 -20.32 9.82 -10.49
CA TYR A 186 -18.86 10.02 -10.50
C TYR A 186 -18.08 8.71 -10.48
N ALA A 187 -18.66 7.67 -9.87
CA ALA A 187 -18.03 6.35 -9.73
C ALA A 187 -18.20 5.50 -11.00
N SER A 188 -19.32 5.65 -11.70
CA SER A 188 -19.60 4.95 -12.96
C SER A 188 -18.67 5.36 -14.11
N ILE A 189 -17.93 6.48 -13.97
CA ILE A 189 -16.94 6.95 -14.94
C ILE A 189 -15.64 6.13 -14.91
N ASN A 190 -15.38 5.27 -13.91
CA ASN A 190 -14.10 4.54 -13.87
C ASN A 190 -13.94 3.48 -14.98
N ARG A 191 -15.04 2.96 -15.53
CA ARG A 191 -15.03 2.03 -16.67
C ARG A 191 -16.35 2.13 -17.42
N ASP A 192 -16.31 2.63 -18.65
CA ASP A 192 -17.47 2.79 -19.51
C ASP A 192 -17.31 2.05 -20.85
N ASP A 193 -18.16 2.37 -21.82
CA ASP A 193 -18.13 1.74 -23.15
C ASP A 193 -16.93 2.16 -24.00
N ASP A 194 -16.27 3.27 -23.69
CA ASP A 194 -15.13 3.78 -24.43
C ASP A 194 -13.78 3.35 -23.87
N GLY A 195 -13.72 3.04 -22.56
CA GLY A 195 -12.48 2.59 -21.96
C GLY A 195 -12.55 2.28 -20.46
N ASP A 196 -11.39 1.90 -19.95
CA ASP A 196 -11.16 1.57 -18.56
C ASP A 196 -10.48 2.73 -17.81
N GLU A 197 -10.02 2.46 -16.60
CA GLU A 197 -9.43 3.45 -15.71
C GLU A 197 -8.25 4.20 -16.36
N MET A 198 -7.46 3.54 -17.23
CA MET A 198 -6.35 4.16 -17.94
C MET A 198 -6.81 5.18 -18.98
N TYR A 199 -7.88 4.85 -19.70
CA TYR A 199 -8.51 5.77 -20.66
C TYR A 199 -9.03 7.02 -19.95
N HIS A 200 -9.57 6.85 -18.74
CA HIS A 200 -10.04 7.99 -17.95
C HIS A 200 -8.92 8.84 -17.35
N ASP A 201 -7.74 8.27 -17.05
CA ASP A 201 -6.56 9.08 -16.71
C ASP A 201 -6.14 9.99 -17.86
N LEU A 202 -6.17 9.46 -19.09
CA LEU A 202 -5.86 10.23 -20.30
C LEU A 202 -6.85 11.38 -20.49
N LEU A 203 -8.15 11.13 -20.32
CA LEU A 203 -9.17 12.18 -20.39
C LEU A 203 -8.96 13.28 -19.34
N ASP A 204 -8.61 12.92 -18.10
CA ASP A 204 -8.36 13.89 -17.03
C ASP A 204 -7.15 14.79 -17.38
N VAL A 205 -6.08 14.19 -17.90
CA VAL A 205 -4.88 14.94 -18.32
C VAL A 205 -5.17 15.84 -19.51
N LEU A 206 -5.90 15.36 -20.52
CA LEU A 206 -6.31 16.19 -21.66
C LEU A 206 -7.15 17.36 -21.19
N GLN A 207 -8.10 17.14 -20.28
CA GLN A 207 -8.98 18.19 -19.73
C GLN A 207 -8.18 19.26 -18.97
N ASN A 208 -7.17 18.86 -18.21
CA ASN A 208 -6.31 19.79 -17.48
C ASN A 208 -5.35 20.58 -18.39
N ASN A 209 -5.22 20.19 -19.65
CA ASN A 209 -4.24 20.74 -20.60
C ASN A 209 -4.87 21.22 -21.90
N VAL A 210 -6.16 21.54 -21.86
CA VAL A 210 -6.83 22.18 -22.99
C VAL A 210 -6.19 23.55 -23.25
N PRO A 211 -6.06 23.98 -24.51
CA PRO A 211 -5.43 25.25 -24.84
C PRO A 211 -6.30 26.44 -24.41
N ASP A 212 -5.72 27.63 -24.24
CA ASP A 212 -6.45 28.83 -23.80
C ASP A 212 -7.65 29.20 -24.69
N ASN A 213 -7.62 28.81 -25.97
CA ASN A 213 -8.70 29.01 -26.93
C ASN A 213 -9.73 27.87 -26.94
N TYR A 214 -9.71 26.97 -25.97
CA TYR A 214 -10.67 25.87 -25.86
C TYR A 214 -12.08 26.41 -25.64
N PRO A 215 -13.11 25.89 -26.35
CA PRO A 215 -14.45 26.46 -26.30
C PRO A 215 -15.03 26.52 -24.88
N TYR A 216 -15.54 27.70 -24.50
CA TYR A 216 -16.14 27.88 -23.18
C TYR A 216 -17.38 27.00 -23.00
N GLY A 217 -17.44 26.29 -21.87
CA GLY A 217 -18.52 25.38 -21.53
C GLY A 217 -18.38 23.97 -22.10
N SER A 218 -17.26 23.66 -22.74
CA SER A 218 -16.93 22.29 -23.14
C SER A 218 -16.74 21.38 -21.93
N LYS A 219 -17.17 20.13 -22.10
CA LYS A 219 -17.10 19.08 -21.09
C LYS A 219 -15.86 18.22 -21.30
N ARG A 220 -15.42 17.55 -20.24
CA ARG A 220 -14.38 16.49 -20.31
C ARG A 220 -14.64 15.51 -21.44
N ASP A 221 -15.88 15.08 -21.59
CA ASP A 221 -16.27 14.08 -22.57
C ASP A 221 -16.21 14.57 -24.02
N ASP A 222 -16.11 15.88 -24.26
CA ASP A 222 -15.85 16.42 -25.60
C ASP A 222 -14.45 16.02 -26.11
N LEU A 223 -13.54 15.60 -25.21
CA LEU A 223 -12.17 15.16 -25.54
C LEU A 223 -12.07 13.67 -25.90
N ARG A 224 -13.17 12.90 -25.79
CA ARG A 224 -13.20 11.45 -26.12
C ARG A 224 -12.68 11.13 -27.52
N PRO A 225 -12.97 11.91 -28.60
CA PRO A 225 -12.41 11.63 -29.91
C PRO A 225 -10.87 11.63 -29.90
N LEU A 226 -10.25 12.64 -29.28
CA LEU A 226 -8.80 12.73 -29.16
C LEU A 226 -8.22 11.64 -28.24
N ALA A 227 -8.90 11.35 -27.11
CA ALA A 227 -8.47 10.29 -26.22
C ALA A 227 -8.47 8.90 -26.90
N LYS A 228 -9.42 8.63 -27.80
CA LYS A 228 -9.46 7.38 -28.58
C LYS A 228 -8.29 7.23 -29.55
N GLU A 229 -7.73 8.33 -30.05
CA GLU A 229 -6.53 8.31 -30.89
C GLU A 229 -5.25 8.09 -30.08
N LEU A 230 -5.24 8.54 -28.82
CA LEU A 230 -4.06 8.53 -27.95
C LEU A 230 -4.01 7.37 -26.94
N ARG A 231 -5.10 6.62 -26.80
CA ARG A 231 -5.20 5.52 -25.83
C ARG A 231 -4.15 4.44 -26.10
N ALA A 232 -3.76 3.75 -25.03
CA ALA A 232 -2.92 2.57 -25.12
C ALA A 232 -3.58 1.47 -25.98
N ASP A 233 -2.76 0.63 -26.59
CA ASP A 233 -3.17 -0.52 -27.42
C ASP A 233 -3.47 -1.79 -26.61
N PHE A 234 -3.41 -1.69 -25.28
CA PHE A 234 -3.72 -2.75 -24.32
C PHE A 234 -4.69 -2.23 -23.27
N ALA A 235 -5.41 -3.16 -22.64
CA ALA A 235 -6.35 -2.82 -21.58
C ALA A 235 -5.73 -3.05 -20.19
N PHE A 236 -6.19 -2.30 -19.21
CA PHE A 236 -5.73 -2.38 -17.83
C PHE A 236 -5.82 -3.79 -17.24
N HIS A 237 -6.91 -4.50 -17.54
CA HIS A 237 -7.18 -5.84 -17.02
C HIS A 237 -6.32 -6.95 -17.65
N GLU A 238 -5.58 -6.64 -18.73
CA GLU A 238 -4.61 -7.55 -19.33
C GLU A 238 -3.26 -7.52 -18.60
N LEU A 239 -3.03 -6.51 -17.75
CA LEU A 239 -1.79 -6.37 -17.02
C LEU A 239 -1.64 -7.43 -15.93
N ALA A 240 -0.42 -7.94 -15.78
CA ALA A 240 -0.05 -8.82 -14.68
C ALA A 240 1.38 -8.61 -14.22
N VAL A 241 1.61 -8.90 -12.93
CA VAL A 241 2.94 -8.92 -12.30
C VAL A 241 3.37 -10.36 -12.11
N ALA A 242 4.60 -10.70 -12.48
CA ALA A 242 5.15 -12.02 -12.17
C ALA A 242 5.30 -12.21 -10.66
N ARG A 243 4.77 -13.32 -10.13
CA ARG A 243 4.78 -13.65 -8.70
C ARG A 243 6.20 -13.67 -8.12
N GLY A 244 7.18 -14.18 -8.89
CA GLY A 244 8.59 -14.18 -8.50
C GLY A 244 9.16 -12.77 -8.33
N GLU A 245 8.92 -11.86 -9.29
CA GLU A 245 9.39 -10.46 -9.19
C GLU A 245 8.73 -9.73 -8.01
N LEU A 246 7.44 -9.95 -7.77
CA LEU A 246 6.78 -9.35 -6.60
C LEU A 246 7.30 -9.94 -5.28
N SER A 247 7.62 -11.23 -5.24
CA SER A 247 8.20 -11.88 -4.05
C SER A 247 9.57 -11.33 -3.71
N ASP A 248 10.42 -11.12 -4.73
CA ASP A 248 11.74 -10.51 -4.55
C ASP A 248 11.63 -9.05 -4.10
N LEU A 249 10.67 -8.30 -4.66
CA LEU A 249 10.36 -6.95 -4.22
C LEU A 249 9.85 -6.94 -2.77
N ALA A 250 8.92 -7.82 -2.41
CA ALA A 250 8.38 -7.91 -1.05
C ALA A 250 9.47 -8.17 -0.03
N ARG A 251 10.44 -9.07 -0.33
CA ARG A 251 11.60 -9.31 0.51
C ARG A 251 12.43 -8.03 0.71
N ALA A 252 12.71 -7.29 -0.36
CA ALA A 252 13.43 -6.03 -0.28
C ALA A 252 12.67 -4.96 0.52
N LEU A 253 11.36 -4.80 0.28
CA LEU A 253 10.52 -3.85 1.00
C LEU A 253 10.47 -4.15 2.50
N LEU A 254 10.28 -5.42 2.87
CA LEU A 254 10.31 -5.85 4.27
C LEU A 254 11.67 -5.52 4.91
N ALA A 255 12.78 -5.82 4.25
CA ALA A 255 14.10 -5.48 4.76
C ALA A 255 14.22 -3.98 5.07
N LEU A 256 13.82 -3.10 4.13
CA LEU A 256 13.89 -1.65 4.31
C LEU A 256 12.92 -1.07 5.34
N GLN A 257 11.91 -1.83 5.76
CA GLN A 257 11.06 -1.43 6.89
C GLN A 257 11.76 -1.61 8.24
N PHE A 258 12.74 -2.51 8.33
CA PHE A 258 13.46 -2.85 9.56
C PHE A 258 14.88 -2.31 9.64
N GLU A 259 15.47 -1.96 8.50
CA GLU A 259 16.82 -1.41 8.47
C GLU A 259 16.86 0.05 8.91
N THR A 260 17.66 0.31 9.93
CA THR A 260 18.15 1.64 10.26
C THR A 260 19.45 1.85 9.48
N ASN A 261 19.65 3.07 8.95
CA ASN A 261 20.87 3.47 8.25
C ASN A 261 22.11 3.14 9.10
N GLN A 262 22.75 1.97 8.93
CA GLN A 262 24.15 1.64 9.28
C GLN A 262 24.52 0.14 9.44
N THR A 263 23.61 -0.83 9.32
CA THR A 263 24.00 -2.26 9.45
C THR A 263 24.45 -2.88 8.13
N THR A 264 25.57 -3.62 8.14
CA THR A 264 25.97 -4.48 7.03
C THR A 264 25.13 -5.76 7.09
N LEU A 265 24.24 -5.98 6.12
CA LEU A 265 23.57 -7.27 5.96
C LEU A 265 24.57 -8.31 5.47
N LYS A 266 24.66 -9.43 6.17
CA LYS A 266 25.33 -10.62 5.66
C LYS A 266 24.39 -11.39 4.75
N PRO A 267 24.91 -12.10 3.73
CA PRO A 267 24.15 -13.12 3.03
C PRO A 267 23.63 -14.15 4.06
N GLY A 268 22.31 -14.29 4.16
CA GLY A 268 21.64 -15.09 5.20
C GLY A 268 20.83 -14.25 6.21
N ASP A 269 21.18 -12.98 6.38
CA ASP A 269 20.43 -12.07 7.27
C ASP A 269 19.05 -11.72 6.70
N LEU A 270 18.69 -12.14 5.50
CA LEU A 270 17.33 -11.98 4.95
C LEU A 270 16.55 -13.31 4.92
N GLU A 271 17.17 -14.44 5.27
CA GLU A 271 16.50 -15.76 5.26
C GLU A 271 15.39 -15.82 6.31
N TYR A 272 15.54 -15.11 7.44
CA TYR A 272 14.48 -15.02 8.46
C TYR A 272 13.21 -14.33 7.94
N LEU A 273 13.30 -13.59 6.83
CA LEU A 273 12.14 -12.95 6.20
C LEU A 273 11.37 -13.90 5.28
N ASP A 274 11.85 -15.12 4.99
CA ASP A 274 11.18 -16.00 4.02
C ASP A 274 9.75 -16.34 4.44
N GLU A 275 9.50 -16.57 5.73
CA GLU A 275 8.13 -16.75 6.25
C GLU A 275 7.30 -15.47 6.10
N ALA A 276 7.86 -14.31 6.45
CA ALA A 276 7.19 -13.03 6.30
C ALA A 276 6.85 -12.70 4.84
N VAL A 277 7.76 -13.00 3.91
CA VAL A 277 7.56 -12.86 2.47
C VAL A 277 6.47 -13.81 2.00
N ALA A 278 6.49 -15.08 2.44
CA ALA A 278 5.44 -16.03 2.11
C ALA A 278 4.06 -15.54 2.59
N SER A 279 3.97 -14.96 3.79
CA SER A 279 2.74 -14.36 4.31
C SER A 279 2.32 -13.12 3.51
N VAL A 280 3.24 -12.20 3.18
CA VAL A 280 2.99 -11.09 2.24
C VAL A 280 2.43 -11.62 0.92
N MET A 281 3.06 -12.64 0.34
CA MET A 281 2.67 -13.20 -0.95
C MET A 281 1.31 -13.93 -0.90
N ALA A 282 0.90 -14.41 0.28
CA ALA A 282 -0.42 -14.99 0.50
C ALA A 282 -1.54 -13.92 0.45
N THR A 283 -1.25 -12.66 0.79
CA THR A 283 -2.23 -11.55 0.66
C THR A 283 -2.62 -11.27 -0.79
N PHE A 284 -1.75 -11.63 -1.74
CA PHE A 284 -1.95 -11.45 -3.18
C PHE A 284 -2.62 -12.66 -3.86
N VAL A 285 -3.51 -13.35 -3.14
CA VAL A 285 -4.37 -14.42 -3.65
C VAL A 285 -5.81 -13.91 -3.77
N CYS A 286 -6.49 -14.23 -4.87
CA CYS A 286 -7.87 -13.83 -5.10
C CYS A 286 -8.78 -15.07 -5.08
N ASP A 287 -9.59 -15.19 -4.03
CA ASP A 287 -10.49 -16.34 -3.80
C ASP A 287 -11.92 -16.11 -4.32
N GLU A 288 -12.22 -14.90 -4.82
CA GLU A 288 -13.53 -14.59 -5.40
C GLU A 288 -13.67 -15.29 -6.76
N SER A 289 -14.44 -16.38 -6.82
CA SER A 289 -14.61 -17.21 -8.03
C SER A 289 -15.02 -16.41 -9.28
N ASP A 290 -15.87 -15.40 -9.11
CA ASP A 290 -16.33 -14.54 -10.20
C ASP A 290 -15.21 -13.60 -10.70
N VAL A 291 -14.35 -13.14 -9.79
CA VAL A 291 -13.19 -12.30 -10.11
C VAL A 291 -12.08 -13.15 -10.73
N GLN A 292 -11.83 -14.35 -10.20
CA GLN A 292 -10.89 -15.29 -10.77
C GLN A 292 -11.29 -15.71 -12.20
N ALA A 293 -12.59 -15.87 -12.46
CA ALA A 293 -13.10 -16.11 -13.82
C ALA A 293 -12.90 -14.90 -14.75
N ALA A 294 -13.07 -13.67 -14.24
CA ALA A 294 -12.91 -12.43 -15.01
C ALA A 294 -11.44 -12.05 -15.27
N TYR A 295 -10.53 -12.52 -14.40
CA TYR A 295 -9.10 -12.28 -14.41
C TYR A 295 -8.35 -13.60 -14.16
N PRO A 296 -8.36 -14.55 -15.12
CA PRO A 296 -7.73 -15.84 -14.94
C PRO A 296 -6.23 -15.66 -14.72
N THR A 297 -5.76 -15.98 -13.52
CA THR A 297 -4.34 -16.00 -13.20
C THR A 297 -3.71 -17.27 -13.78
N ALA A 298 -2.64 -17.12 -14.57
CA ALA A 298 -1.67 -18.20 -14.66
C ALA A 298 -0.98 -18.32 -13.29
N GLY A 299 -0.69 -19.53 -12.81
CA GLY A 299 -0.27 -19.75 -11.41
C GLY A 299 0.87 -18.84 -10.90
N ASP A 300 1.76 -18.43 -11.80
CA ASP A 300 2.92 -17.58 -11.50
C ASP A 300 2.67 -16.07 -11.73
N LEU A 301 1.42 -15.64 -11.92
CA LEU A 301 1.05 -14.25 -12.19
C LEU A 301 0.06 -13.70 -11.16
N ILE A 302 0.15 -12.40 -10.93
CA ILE A 302 -0.72 -11.62 -10.05
C ILE A 302 -1.42 -10.57 -10.90
N ALA A 303 -2.74 -10.70 -11.02
CA ALA A 303 -3.61 -9.74 -11.72
C ALA A 303 -4.07 -8.62 -10.78
N TRP A 304 -4.66 -7.58 -11.35
CA TRP A 304 -5.09 -6.39 -10.62
C TRP A 304 -5.91 -6.70 -9.35
N PRO A 305 -6.96 -7.54 -9.38
CA PRO A 305 -7.77 -7.74 -8.19
C PRO A 305 -7.03 -8.35 -7.00
N ALA A 306 -6.13 -9.29 -7.28
CA ALA A 306 -5.27 -9.91 -6.29
C ALA A 306 -4.27 -8.89 -5.71
N PHE A 307 -3.71 -8.03 -6.58
CA PHE A 307 -2.82 -6.95 -6.17
C PHE A 307 -3.53 -5.91 -5.28
N ASP A 308 -4.69 -5.42 -5.72
CA ASP A 308 -5.51 -4.45 -4.97
C ASP A 308 -5.94 -5.01 -3.61
N GLN A 309 -6.35 -6.29 -3.57
CA GLN A 309 -6.69 -6.98 -2.34
C GLN A 309 -5.49 -7.08 -1.41
N GLY A 310 -4.34 -7.57 -1.88
CA GLY A 310 -3.15 -7.68 -1.03
C GLY A 310 -2.72 -6.34 -0.46
N LEU A 311 -2.70 -5.29 -1.29
CA LEU A 311 -2.35 -3.94 -0.84
C LEU A 311 -3.38 -3.27 0.09
N LYS A 312 -4.62 -3.76 0.16
CA LYS A 312 -5.56 -3.35 1.22
C LYS A 312 -5.20 -4.00 2.56
N GLN A 313 -4.64 -5.21 2.53
CA GLN A 313 -4.25 -5.96 3.72
C GLN A 313 -2.91 -5.50 4.28
N ILE A 314 -1.96 -5.13 3.41
CA ILE A 314 -0.61 -4.64 3.76
C ILE A 314 -0.34 -3.25 3.19
N PRO A 315 -1.08 -2.23 3.65
CA PRO A 315 -1.06 -0.89 3.06
C PRO A 315 0.34 -0.25 2.98
N HIS A 316 1.15 -0.41 4.02
CA HIS A 316 2.41 0.31 4.16
C HIS A 316 3.62 -0.39 3.52
N ILE A 317 3.43 -1.52 2.83
CA ILE A 317 4.55 -2.29 2.28
C ILE A 317 5.37 -1.48 1.27
N PHE A 318 4.76 -0.52 0.55
CA PHE A 318 5.44 0.32 -0.44
C PHE A 318 6.05 1.62 0.13
N ASP A 319 5.87 1.94 1.41
CA ASP A 319 6.44 3.13 2.03
C ASP A 319 7.96 3.30 1.85
N PRO A 320 8.78 2.22 1.82
CA PRO A 320 10.21 2.33 1.55
C PRO A 320 10.52 2.90 0.16
N VAL A 321 9.66 2.67 -0.84
CA VAL A 321 9.83 3.25 -2.18
C VAL A 321 9.74 4.77 -2.09
N TYR A 322 8.73 5.31 -1.40
CA TYR A 322 8.56 6.76 -1.28
C TYR A 322 9.67 7.39 -0.45
N ARG A 323 10.12 6.72 0.63
CA ARG A 323 11.23 7.17 1.45
C ARG A 323 12.52 7.29 0.63
N VAL A 324 12.87 6.26 -0.13
CA VAL A 324 14.06 6.28 -0.98
C VAL A 324 13.98 7.36 -2.06
N LEU A 325 12.81 7.55 -2.68
CA LEU A 325 12.61 8.63 -3.65
C LEU A 325 12.75 10.01 -3.00
N ASN A 326 12.22 10.18 -1.79
CA ASN A 326 12.37 11.40 -1.01
C ASN A 326 13.84 11.67 -0.69
N ASP A 327 14.57 10.68 -0.22
CA ASP A 327 15.98 10.83 0.16
C ASP A 327 16.87 11.13 -1.06
N VAL A 328 16.63 10.45 -2.18
CA VAL A 328 17.49 10.53 -3.38
C VAL A 328 17.17 11.72 -4.26
N LEU A 329 15.89 12.03 -4.49
CA LEU A 329 15.49 13.09 -5.43
C LEU A 329 15.04 14.38 -4.72
N LEU A 330 14.62 14.29 -3.46
CA LEU A 330 14.01 15.38 -2.71
C LEU A 330 14.78 15.67 -1.41
N ASN A 331 16.05 15.24 -1.35
CA ASN A 331 17.02 15.49 -0.28
C ASN A 331 16.52 15.16 1.15
N GLY A 332 15.50 14.30 1.28
CA GLY A 332 14.86 14.02 2.57
C GLY A 332 14.16 15.23 3.20
N GLU A 333 13.98 16.32 2.46
CA GLU A 333 13.44 17.59 2.98
C GLU A 333 11.91 17.59 3.07
N ILE A 334 11.26 16.59 2.48
CA ILE A 334 9.83 16.42 2.51
C ILE A 334 9.50 15.49 3.68
N ASP A 335 8.86 16.05 4.70
CA ASP A 335 8.44 15.31 5.89
C ASP A 335 7.21 14.42 5.60
N GLY A 336 6.88 13.56 6.57
CA GLY A 336 5.70 12.69 6.50
C GLY A 336 4.36 13.45 6.52
N GLU A 337 4.36 14.75 6.81
CA GLU A 337 3.18 15.60 6.60
C GLU A 337 3.00 15.95 5.13
N THR A 338 4.11 16.07 4.39
CA THR A 338 4.11 16.49 2.99
C THR A 338 4.02 15.30 2.03
N ILE A 339 4.66 14.15 2.30
CA ILE A 339 4.31 12.86 1.67
C ILE A 339 3.46 12.09 2.69
N PRO A 340 2.12 12.27 2.67
CA PRO A 340 1.27 11.48 3.54
C PRO A 340 1.46 10.01 3.20
N SER A 341 1.34 9.11 4.17
CA SER A 341 1.20 7.70 3.83
C SER A 341 0.02 7.52 2.85
N ALA A 342 0.16 6.62 1.88
CA ALA A 342 -0.92 6.30 0.94
C ALA A 342 -2.19 5.79 1.64
N TYR A 343 -2.06 5.39 2.90
CA TYR A 343 -3.10 4.83 3.75
C TYR A 343 -3.15 5.55 5.09
N GLY A 344 -4.29 5.42 5.78
CA GLY A 344 -4.46 6.01 7.10
C GLY A 344 -3.40 5.45 8.04
N ILE A 345 -2.58 6.33 8.59
CA ILE A 345 -1.82 6.01 9.78
C ILE A 345 -2.76 6.35 10.94
N PRO A 346 -2.96 5.44 11.91
CA PRO A 346 -3.65 5.77 13.15
C PRO A 346 -3.17 7.13 13.69
N PRO A 347 -4.08 8.11 13.94
CA PRO A 347 -3.71 9.45 14.37
C PRO A 347 -2.70 9.47 15.54
N GLU A 348 -2.78 8.46 16.40
CA GLU A 348 -1.96 8.23 17.56
C GLU A 348 -0.47 8.01 17.23
N LEU A 349 -0.14 7.53 16.04
CA LEU A 349 1.24 7.28 15.59
C LEU A 349 1.93 8.53 15.03
N HIS A 350 1.19 9.61 14.75
CA HIS A 350 1.78 10.90 14.36
C HIS A 350 2.41 11.64 15.56
N SER A 351 2.07 11.26 16.79
CA SER A 351 2.65 11.86 18.00
C SER A 351 4.08 11.38 18.21
N GLN A 352 5.06 12.29 18.10
CA GLN A 352 6.47 12.01 18.38
C GLN A 352 6.79 11.92 19.88
N ASP A 353 5.86 12.28 20.76
CA ASP A 353 6.13 12.42 22.19
C ASP A 353 6.36 11.06 22.87
N GLN A 354 5.82 9.97 22.34
CA GLN A 354 6.03 8.61 22.85
C GLN A 354 6.01 7.53 21.74
N PRO A 355 7.10 6.76 21.53
CA PRO A 355 7.17 5.73 20.49
C PRO A 355 6.27 4.53 20.80
N HIS A 356 5.42 4.14 19.85
CA HIS A 356 4.51 2.98 19.95
C HIS A 356 5.25 1.65 19.77
N ILE A 357 4.74 0.57 20.36
CA ILE A 357 5.26 -0.80 20.14
C ILE A 357 4.97 -1.19 18.71
N LEU A 358 3.73 -0.98 18.25
CA LEU A 358 3.40 -1.09 16.84
C LEU A 358 3.80 0.20 16.12
N SER A 359 5.10 0.38 15.92
CA SER A 359 5.61 1.40 15.00
C SER A 359 5.14 1.11 13.56
N LEU A 360 5.27 2.07 12.64
CA LEU A 360 4.88 1.88 11.24
C LEU A 360 5.53 0.63 10.59
N GLY A 361 6.82 0.38 10.88
CA GLY A 361 7.51 -0.83 10.43
C GLY A 361 6.91 -2.10 11.02
N PHE A 362 6.61 -2.10 12.32
CA PHE A 362 5.98 -3.24 12.98
C PHE A 362 4.53 -3.44 12.53
N MET A 363 3.77 -2.38 12.25
CA MET A 363 2.44 -2.50 11.64
C MET A 363 2.51 -3.18 10.28
N THR A 364 3.48 -2.81 9.43
CA THR A 364 3.65 -3.42 8.10
C THR A 364 3.87 -4.93 8.23
N LEU A 365 4.73 -5.35 9.16
CA LEU A 365 5.01 -6.77 9.37
C LEU A 365 3.88 -7.50 10.09
N THR A 366 3.22 -6.84 11.03
CA THR A 366 2.03 -7.38 11.70
C THR A 366 0.91 -7.60 10.68
N ALA A 367 0.68 -6.64 9.79
CA ALA A 367 -0.22 -6.76 8.64
C ALA A 367 0.19 -7.87 7.66
N ALA A 368 1.50 -8.08 7.49
CA ALA A 368 2.00 -9.13 6.62
C ALA A 368 1.75 -10.54 7.15
N ILE A 369 1.84 -10.75 8.47
CA ILE A 369 1.78 -12.10 9.07
C ILE A 369 0.44 -12.44 9.70
N LEU A 370 -0.39 -11.44 9.99
CA LEU A 370 -1.74 -11.64 10.47
C LEU A 370 -2.70 -11.84 9.30
N PRO A 371 -3.80 -12.59 9.50
CA PRO A 371 -4.84 -12.69 8.50
C PRO A 371 -5.49 -11.32 8.25
N PRO A 372 -6.16 -11.12 7.10
CA PRO A 372 -6.80 -9.86 6.74
C PRO A 372 -8.13 -9.63 7.45
N LEU A 373 -8.09 -9.68 8.78
CA LEU A 373 -9.23 -9.54 9.68
C LEU A 373 -9.23 -8.19 10.40
N ILE A 374 -8.26 -7.32 10.11
CA ILE A 374 -8.06 -6.03 10.78
C ILE A 374 -8.35 -4.91 9.78
N ASP A 375 -9.22 -3.97 10.15
CA ASP A 375 -9.30 -2.68 9.47
C ASP A 375 -8.20 -1.75 10.00
N TRP A 376 -7.06 -1.75 9.31
CA TRP A 376 -5.90 -0.93 9.68
C TRP A 376 -6.18 0.57 9.69
N ASP A 377 -7.16 1.05 8.91
CA ASP A 377 -7.54 2.47 8.87
C ASP A 377 -8.35 2.89 10.11
N ALA A 378 -9.06 1.95 10.75
CA ALA A 378 -9.86 2.17 11.96
C ALA A 378 -9.12 1.79 13.25
N LEU A 379 -7.87 1.34 13.13
CA LEU A 379 -7.08 0.85 14.25
C LEU A 379 -6.69 2.02 15.17
N HIS A 380 -7.03 1.94 16.45
CA HIS A 380 -6.68 2.95 17.45
C HIS A 380 -6.21 2.32 18.77
N THR A 381 -5.35 3.02 19.50
CA THR A 381 -4.82 2.54 20.79
C THR A 381 -5.85 2.78 21.90
N VAL A 382 -6.29 1.73 22.60
CA VAL A 382 -7.23 1.83 23.73
C VAL A 382 -6.55 1.71 25.09
N LEU A 383 -5.36 1.11 25.14
CA LEU A 383 -4.58 0.97 26.37
C LEU A 383 -3.09 1.01 26.02
N ARG A 384 -2.32 1.74 26.83
CA ARG A 384 -0.87 1.85 26.68
C ARG A 384 -0.21 1.84 28.04
N TRP A 385 0.85 1.05 28.16
CA TRP A 385 1.69 1.02 29.34
C TRP A 385 3.15 0.80 28.96
N ARG A 386 4.03 1.43 29.74
CA ARG A 386 5.49 1.31 29.68
C ARG A 386 6.02 1.15 31.10
N ARG A 387 7.20 0.54 31.24
CA ARG A 387 7.83 0.30 32.54
C ARG A 387 8.07 1.58 33.37
N ASP A 388 8.21 2.73 32.72
CA ASP A 388 8.35 4.05 33.35
C ASP A 388 7.01 4.75 33.65
N SER A 389 5.88 4.15 33.29
CA SER A 389 4.54 4.67 33.57
C SER A 389 4.18 4.53 35.06
N ALA A 390 3.43 5.49 35.58
CA ALA A 390 3.09 5.56 37.00
C ALA A 390 2.15 4.43 37.48
N GLU A 391 1.33 3.86 36.58
CA GLU A 391 0.30 2.89 36.93
C GLU A 391 0.30 1.73 35.93
N LEU A 392 0.52 0.50 36.45
CA LEU A 392 0.42 -0.75 35.69
C LEU A 392 -1.07 -1.13 35.54
N PRO A 393 -1.57 -1.38 34.32
CA PRO A 393 -2.92 -1.91 34.14
C PRO A 393 -3.06 -3.26 34.85
N SER A 394 -4.19 -3.47 35.54
CA SER A 394 -4.50 -4.80 36.08
C SER A 394 -4.79 -5.80 34.97
N SER A 395 -4.59 -7.09 35.24
CA SER A 395 -5.01 -8.16 34.33
C SER A 395 -6.48 -8.06 33.93
N HIS A 396 -7.35 -7.61 34.83
CA HIS A 396 -8.77 -7.41 34.53
C HIS A 396 -9.03 -6.23 33.57
N ALA A 397 -8.31 -5.11 33.75
CA ALA A 397 -8.40 -3.98 32.83
C ALA A 397 -7.93 -4.40 31.43
N LEU A 398 -6.78 -5.08 31.35
CA LEU A 398 -6.26 -5.59 30.07
C LEU A 398 -7.25 -6.56 29.42
N TRP A 399 -7.77 -7.53 30.18
CA TRP A 399 -8.79 -8.49 29.74
C TRP A 399 -10.04 -7.79 29.19
N THR A 400 -10.50 -6.72 29.83
CA THR A 400 -11.69 -5.98 29.41
C THR A 400 -11.53 -5.34 28.04
N HIS A 401 -10.30 -4.93 27.69
CA HIS A 401 -10.01 -4.40 26.37
C HIS A 401 -9.82 -5.51 25.32
N ILE A 402 -9.11 -6.60 25.63
CA ILE A 402 -8.86 -7.67 24.65
C ILE A 402 -10.03 -8.63 24.44
N ARG A 403 -10.95 -8.74 25.42
CA ARG A 403 -12.14 -9.59 25.27
C ARG A 403 -13.06 -8.96 24.22
N THR A 404 -13.57 -9.79 23.33
CA THR A 404 -14.61 -9.38 22.40
C THR A 404 -15.97 -9.48 23.06
N SER A 405 -16.53 -8.32 23.39
CA SER A 405 -17.97 -8.19 23.62
C SER A 405 -18.64 -7.97 22.27
N VAL A 406 -19.44 -8.93 21.82
CA VAL A 406 -20.33 -8.76 20.67
C VAL A 406 -21.41 -7.74 21.08
N PRO A 407 -21.45 -6.52 20.50
CA PRO A 407 -22.42 -5.51 20.91
C PRO A 407 -23.85 -5.86 20.47
N SER A 408 -23.98 -6.69 19.42
CA SER A 408 -25.23 -7.19 18.87
C SER A 408 -24.97 -8.48 18.08
N PRO A 409 -25.87 -9.49 18.09
CA PRO A 409 -25.70 -10.73 17.32
C PRO A 409 -25.47 -10.53 15.81
N ASP A 410 -25.83 -9.36 15.29
CA ASP A 410 -25.67 -9.00 13.87
C ASP A 410 -24.43 -8.13 13.58
N ALA A 411 -23.65 -7.72 14.60
CA ALA A 411 -22.46 -6.89 14.42
C ALA A 411 -21.19 -7.73 14.44
N ASP A 412 -20.28 -7.46 13.50
CA ASP A 412 -18.95 -8.07 13.53
C ASP A 412 -18.19 -7.50 14.76
N PRO A 413 -17.69 -8.37 15.66
CA PRO A 413 -16.94 -7.89 16.81
C PRO A 413 -15.60 -7.31 16.35
N PRO A 414 -15.16 -6.18 16.92
CA PRO A 414 -13.90 -5.56 16.54
C PRO A 414 -12.73 -6.51 16.80
N ALA A 415 -11.77 -6.53 15.89
CA ALA A 415 -10.48 -7.14 16.09
C ALA A 415 -9.71 -6.38 17.19
N SER A 416 -8.90 -7.09 17.96
CA SER A 416 -8.07 -6.50 19.00
C SER A 416 -6.65 -7.06 18.93
N ILE A 417 -5.65 -6.19 18.98
CA ILE A 417 -4.24 -6.55 19.00
C ILE A 417 -3.66 -6.17 20.36
N LEU A 418 -3.24 -7.16 21.13
CA LEU A 418 -2.37 -6.97 22.29
C LEU A 418 -0.92 -7.08 21.84
N ALA A 419 -0.22 -5.94 21.71
CA ALA A 419 1.20 -5.90 21.41
C ALA A 419 2.01 -5.68 22.69
N PHE A 420 3.16 -6.32 22.80
CA PHE A 420 4.07 -6.12 23.93
C PHE A 420 5.53 -6.24 23.49
N THR A 421 6.40 -5.58 24.25
CA THR A 421 7.85 -5.60 24.05
C THR A 421 8.55 -5.90 25.37
N GLY A 422 9.73 -6.50 25.30
CA GLY A 422 10.47 -6.90 26.48
C GLY A 422 11.80 -7.58 26.17
N ARG A 423 12.29 -8.33 27.14
CA ARG A 423 13.53 -9.11 27.01
C ARG A 423 13.30 -10.57 27.33
N ILE A 424 13.87 -11.44 26.51
CA ILE A 424 13.86 -12.88 26.76
C ILE A 424 14.77 -13.18 27.96
N ARG A 425 14.22 -13.79 29.01
CA ARG A 425 14.95 -14.20 30.21
C ARG A 425 16.04 -15.22 29.83
N GLY A 426 17.23 -15.06 30.39
CA GLY A 426 18.38 -15.90 30.10
C GLY A 426 19.27 -15.37 28.98
N SER A 427 18.71 -14.98 27.83
CA SER A 427 19.49 -14.42 26.71
C SER A 427 19.62 -12.88 26.75
N GLY A 428 18.64 -12.19 27.33
CA GLY A 428 18.54 -10.73 27.32
C GLY A 428 18.18 -10.12 25.96
N ALA A 429 17.91 -10.97 24.96
CA ALA A 429 17.53 -10.56 23.60
C ALA A 429 16.21 -9.80 23.61
N ARG A 430 16.06 -8.83 22.71
CA ARG A 430 14.81 -8.09 22.54
C ARG A 430 13.70 -9.01 22.04
N PHE A 431 12.50 -8.74 22.51
CA PHE A 431 11.28 -9.38 22.08
C PHE A 431 10.26 -8.31 21.72
N THR A 432 9.60 -8.51 20.59
CA THR A 432 8.44 -7.72 20.17
C THR A 432 7.46 -8.69 19.54
N GLY A 433 6.20 -8.66 19.96
CA GLY A 433 5.18 -9.58 19.49
C GLY A 433 3.84 -9.30 20.14
N GLY A 434 2.91 -10.22 20.03
CA GLY A 434 1.58 -9.99 20.53
C GLY A 434 0.58 -11.08 20.19
N VAL A 435 -0.67 -10.72 20.38
CA VAL A 435 -1.83 -11.55 20.11
C VAL A 435 -2.89 -10.74 19.39
N LEU A 436 -3.36 -11.25 18.26
CA LEU A 436 -4.57 -10.80 17.60
C LEU A 436 -5.74 -11.70 18.03
N SER A 437 -6.83 -11.04 18.38
CA SER A 437 -8.14 -11.60 18.61
C SER A 437 -9.05 -11.09 17.49
N ALA A 438 -9.62 -11.97 16.65
CA ALA A 438 -10.54 -11.55 15.60
C ALA A 438 -11.59 -12.62 15.27
N ALA A 439 -12.73 -12.18 14.72
CA ALA A 439 -13.70 -13.10 14.14
C ALA A 439 -13.14 -13.65 12.82
N ASP A 440 -13.13 -14.98 12.69
CA ASP A 440 -12.58 -15.65 11.52
C ASP A 440 -13.52 -16.77 11.06
N TYR A 441 -13.40 -17.16 9.80
CA TYR A 441 -14.17 -18.27 9.24
C TYR A 441 -13.30 -19.52 9.19
N ASP A 442 -13.79 -20.63 9.73
CA ASP A 442 -13.12 -21.91 9.50
C ASP A 442 -13.43 -22.40 8.09
N ALA A 443 -12.39 -22.43 7.25
CA ALA A 443 -12.48 -22.94 5.88
C ALA A 443 -12.86 -24.42 5.82
N ASN A 444 -12.66 -25.19 6.90
CA ASN A 444 -12.89 -26.64 6.93
C ASN A 444 -14.33 -27.05 7.25
N ASP A 445 -15.07 -26.25 8.02
CA ASP A 445 -16.40 -26.65 8.54
C ASP A 445 -17.58 -25.90 7.90
N GLY A 446 -17.32 -24.98 6.97
CA GLY A 446 -18.36 -24.40 6.13
C GLY A 446 -19.45 -23.68 6.91
N ARG A 447 -19.15 -22.43 7.31
CA ARG A 447 -20.07 -21.32 7.65
C ARG A 447 -20.24 -20.95 9.13
N ASP A 448 -19.68 -21.68 10.08
CA ASP A 448 -19.71 -21.23 11.47
C ASP A 448 -18.57 -20.23 11.74
N ARG A 449 -18.96 -19.00 12.10
CA ARG A 449 -18.03 -17.94 12.53
C ARG A 449 -17.39 -18.39 13.83
N MET A 450 -16.08 -18.60 13.83
CA MET A 450 -15.33 -18.95 15.02
C MET A 450 -14.37 -17.82 15.38
N TYR A 451 -14.41 -17.41 16.64
CA TYR A 451 -13.45 -16.45 17.13
C TYR A 451 -12.07 -17.12 17.16
N SER A 452 -11.10 -16.51 16.48
CA SER A 452 -9.76 -17.06 16.34
C SER A 452 -8.75 -16.14 17.00
N VAL A 453 -7.79 -16.78 17.65
CA VAL A 453 -6.64 -16.13 18.26
C VAL A 453 -5.42 -16.40 17.39
N TYR A 454 -4.63 -15.36 17.16
CA TYR A 454 -3.38 -15.43 16.43
C TYR A 454 -2.28 -14.92 17.34
N VAL A 455 -1.30 -15.77 17.61
CA VAL A 455 -0.11 -15.39 18.35
C VAL A 455 0.97 -15.03 17.35
N PHE A 456 1.58 -13.86 17.50
CA PHE A 456 2.62 -13.41 16.59
C PHE A 456 3.87 -12.93 17.33
N ARG A 457 5.00 -13.05 16.64
CA ARG A 457 6.33 -12.59 17.05
C ARG A 457 6.91 -11.79 15.89
N LEU A 458 7.49 -10.64 16.19
CA LEU A 458 8.18 -9.76 15.24
C LEU A 458 9.69 -9.75 15.49
N GLU A 459 10.10 -9.89 16.75
CA GLU A 459 11.50 -10.03 17.16
C GLU A 459 11.66 -11.15 18.20
N PRO A 460 12.77 -11.91 18.20
CA PRO A 460 13.90 -11.81 17.27
C PRO A 460 13.63 -12.46 15.90
N GLU A 461 12.54 -13.22 15.77
CA GLU A 461 12.16 -13.94 14.56
C GLU A 461 10.69 -13.68 14.26
N VAL A 462 10.37 -13.53 12.99
CA VAL A 462 9.00 -13.26 12.54
C VAL A 462 8.23 -14.57 12.47
N GLN A 463 7.18 -14.73 13.28
CA GLN A 463 6.36 -15.94 13.30
C GLN A 463 4.90 -15.59 13.62
N CYS A 464 3.96 -16.37 13.08
CA CYS A 464 2.54 -16.27 13.41
C CYS A 464 1.91 -17.66 13.50
N LYS A 465 1.12 -17.91 14.55
CA LYS A 465 0.44 -19.18 14.82
C LYS A 465 -1.03 -18.93 15.13
N LYS A 466 -1.92 -19.55 14.36
CA LYS A 466 -3.37 -19.57 14.63
C LYS A 466 -3.70 -20.58 15.72
N LEU A 467 -4.42 -20.14 16.74
CA LEU A 467 -4.96 -20.94 17.82
C LEU A 467 -6.48 -21.08 17.63
N VAL A 468 -6.88 -22.13 16.90
CA VAL A 468 -8.28 -22.36 16.52
C VAL A 468 -9.13 -22.68 17.75
N GLY A 469 -10.27 -22.01 17.91
CA GLY A 469 -11.24 -22.28 18.97
C GLY A 469 -10.80 -21.89 20.38
N GLN A 470 -9.76 -21.05 20.50
CA GLN A 470 -9.26 -20.58 21.79
C GLN A 470 -9.70 -19.13 22.06
N GLU A 471 -9.93 -18.83 23.33
CA GLU A 471 -10.30 -17.49 23.81
C GLU A 471 -9.48 -17.11 25.05
N TRP A 472 -9.29 -15.80 25.23
CA TRP A 472 -8.67 -15.24 26.44
C TRP A 472 -9.54 -15.44 27.68
N ARG A 473 -8.94 -15.95 28.75
CA ARG A 473 -9.56 -16.01 30.08
C ARG A 473 -8.60 -15.51 31.16
N VAL A 474 -9.21 -15.01 32.23
CA VAL A 474 -8.50 -14.74 33.48
C VAL A 474 -8.40 -16.05 34.25
N GLY A 475 -7.17 -16.53 34.44
CA GLY A 475 -6.84 -17.71 35.21
C GLY A 475 -7.06 -17.53 36.71
N PRO A 476 -6.94 -18.62 37.49
CA PRO A 476 -7.25 -18.61 38.92
C PRO A 476 -6.36 -17.69 39.75
N SER A 477 -5.13 -17.41 39.29
CA SER A 477 -4.17 -16.53 39.96
C SER A 477 -4.18 -15.11 39.39
N GLY A 478 -5.12 -14.79 38.50
CA GLY A 478 -5.25 -13.47 37.85
C GLY A 478 -4.53 -13.36 36.50
N GLU A 479 -3.74 -14.37 36.10
CA GLU A 479 -3.04 -14.38 34.81
C GLU A 479 -3.98 -14.42 33.60
N LEU A 480 -3.54 -13.95 32.45
CA LEU A 480 -4.25 -14.14 31.19
C LEU A 480 -3.74 -15.40 30.48
N VAL A 481 -4.66 -16.30 30.14
CA VAL A 481 -4.39 -17.60 29.51
C VAL A 481 -5.39 -17.89 28.38
N PHE A 482 -5.03 -18.80 27.47
CA PHE A 482 -5.95 -19.34 26.47
C PHE A 482 -6.65 -20.62 26.97
N ASP A 483 -7.93 -20.80 26.62
CA ASP A 483 -8.68 -22.03 26.93
C ASP A 483 -8.33 -23.17 25.96
N GLY A 484 -8.04 -24.37 26.46
CA GLY A 484 -7.77 -25.56 25.63
C GLY A 484 -6.88 -26.62 26.30
N THR A 485 -7.17 -27.90 26.06
CA THR A 485 -6.53 -29.05 26.73
C THR A 485 -5.09 -29.36 26.28
N SER A 486 -4.54 -28.65 25.29
CA SER A 486 -3.22 -28.96 24.73
C SER A 486 -2.18 -27.83 24.75
N LEU A 487 -2.48 -26.65 25.31
CA LEU A 487 -1.54 -25.51 25.28
C LEU A 487 -1.39 -24.83 26.64
N ALA A 488 -0.57 -25.46 27.50
CA ALA A 488 0.02 -24.84 28.68
C ALA A 488 1.12 -23.80 28.35
N GLU A 489 1.16 -23.30 27.12
CA GLU A 489 2.36 -22.71 26.53
C GLU A 489 2.33 -21.18 26.48
N TRP A 490 1.15 -20.54 26.51
CA TRP A 490 1.05 -19.09 26.55
C TRP A 490 0.34 -18.60 27.81
N ARG A 491 1.06 -17.81 28.61
CA ARG A 491 0.56 -17.22 29.85
C ARG A 491 1.13 -15.82 30.03
N MET A 492 0.28 -14.83 30.20
CA MET A 492 0.69 -13.47 30.56
C MET A 492 0.33 -13.19 32.01
N ASP A 493 1.36 -13.02 32.84
CA ASP A 493 1.24 -12.50 34.20
C ASP A 493 1.51 -11.00 34.15
N VAL A 494 0.44 -10.20 34.10
CA VAL A 494 0.53 -8.73 33.95
C VAL A 494 1.16 -8.13 35.19
N GLU A 495 0.72 -8.56 36.37
CA GLU A 495 1.24 -8.10 37.66
C GLU A 495 2.70 -8.55 37.87
N GLY A 496 3.06 -9.75 37.43
CA GLY A 496 4.43 -10.26 37.42
C GLY A 496 5.31 -9.73 36.27
N LEU A 497 4.75 -8.94 35.35
CA LEU A 497 5.40 -8.42 34.14
C LEU A 497 6.11 -9.49 33.33
N THR A 498 5.48 -10.65 33.16
CA THR A 498 6.06 -11.75 32.37
C THR A 498 5.07 -12.36 31.39
N VAL A 499 5.58 -12.78 30.24
CA VAL A 499 4.88 -13.64 29.30
C VAL A 499 5.66 -14.93 29.14
N GLY A 500 5.04 -16.06 29.50
CA GLY A 500 5.50 -17.39 29.13
C GLY A 500 4.99 -17.75 27.73
N MET A 501 5.87 -18.29 26.90
CA MET A 501 5.60 -18.79 25.55
C MET A 501 6.11 -20.25 25.42
N GLU A 502 5.72 -20.92 24.33
CA GLU A 502 6.14 -22.28 23.95
C GLU A 502 7.66 -22.49 24.16
N GLY A 503 8.05 -23.58 24.85
CA GLY A 503 9.45 -23.95 25.08
C GLY A 503 10.17 -23.27 26.26
N GLU A 504 9.45 -22.91 27.33
CA GLU A 504 9.98 -22.21 28.54
C GLU A 504 10.51 -20.79 28.28
N VAL A 505 10.22 -20.19 27.12
CA VAL A 505 10.62 -18.80 26.84
C VAL A 505 9.80 -17.87 27.72
N VAL A 506 10.46 -17.18 28.64
CA VAL A 506 9.85 -16.16 29.50
C VAL A 506 10.34 -14.79 29.07
N VAL A 507 9.42 -13.91 28.69
CA VAL A 507 9.70 -12.51 28.33
C VAL A 507 9.39 -11.62 29.51
N GLU A 508 10.35 -10.79 29.92
CA GLU A 508 10.14 -9.73 30.90
C GLU A 508 9.63 -8.47 30.20
N ILE A 509 8.39 -8.08 30.51
CA ILE A 509 7.66 -7.04 29.79
C ILE A 509 8.24 -5.66 30.15
N GLU A 510 8.53 -4.88 29.11
CA GLU A 510 8.99 -3.47 29.20
C GLU A 510 7.90 -2.49 28.72
N GLY A 511 6.94 -2.97 27.91
CA GLY A 511 5.76 -2.21 27.52
C GLY A 511 4.66 -3.10 26.93
N MET A 512 3.43 -2.60 26.97
CA MET A 512 2.26 -3.22 26.34
C MET A 512 1.31 -2.17 25.74
N GLU A 513 0.63 -2.54 24.68
CA GLU A 513 -0.38 -1.74 23.98
C GLU A 513 -1.54 -2.62 23.57
N VAL A 514 -2.77 -2.12 23.70
CA VAL A 514 -3.96 -2.74 23.10
C VAL A 514 -4.49 -1.82 22.02
N TRP A 515 -4.68 -2.40 20.84
CA TRP A 515 -5.24 -1.75 19.67
C TRP A 515 -6.58 -2.39 19.32
N LYS A 516 -7.52 -1.61 18.81
CA LYS A 516 -8.82 -2.09 18.30
C LYS A 516 -9.11 -1.48 16.95
N ASP A 517 -9.68 -2.25 16.04
CA ASP A 517 -10.37 -1.67 14.89
C ASP A 517 -11.83 -1.33 15.26
N GLY A 518 -12.39 -0.28 14.66
CA GLY A 518 -13.74 0.20 14.96
C GLY A 518 -13.78 1.43 15.84
#